data_AF-A0A255SM33-F1
#
_entry.id   AF-A0A255SM33-F1
#
_cell.length_a   1.000
_cell.length_b   1.000
_cell.length_c   1.000
_cell.angle_alpha   90.00
_cell.angle_beta   90.00
_cell.angle_gamma   90.00
#
_symmetry.space_group_name_H-M   'P 1'
#
loop_
_entity.id
_entity.type
_entity.pdbx_description
1 polymer ?
#
loop_
_entity_poly.entity_id
_entity_poly.type
_entity_poly.pdbx_seq_one_letter_code
_entity_poly.pdbx_strand_id
1 'polypeptide(L)' 'MSPDPDKPIIVNVYPGADTTFSLYQDSGDGYAFEQGDYSLSLLAWDDSKQKLKLKAVKKSRIYNREIKVNVVKCFPTKP' A
#
# COMPACT_ATOMS: atom_id res chain seq x y z
N MET A 1 19.48 -4.73 -11.28
CA MET A 1 19.27 -4.06 -9.98
C MET A 1 17.97 -4.61 -9.39
N SER A 2 18.02 -5.49 -8.38
CA SER A 2 16.81 -5.87 -7.64
C SER A 2 16.35 -4.68 -6.79
N PRO A 3 15.03 -4.50 -6.56
CA PRO A 3 14.54 -3.48 -5.65
C PRO A 3 15.12 -3.73 -4.27
N ASP A 4 15.76 -2.71 -3.72
CA ASP A 4 16.25 -2.70 -2.35
C ASP A 4 15.06 -2.99 -1.39
N PRO A 5 15.09 -4.11 -0.66
CA PRO A 5 13.97 -4.53 0.19
C PRO A 5 13.74 -3.57 1.36
N ASP A 6 14.75 -2.78 1.74
CA ASP A 6 14.71 -1.88 2.89
C ASP A 6 14.11 -0.51 2.54
N LYS A 7 13.87 -0.23 1.24
CA LYS A 7 13.24 1.04 0.85
C LYS A 7 11.80 1.13 1.37
N PRO A 8 11.38 2.31 1.87
CA PRO A 8 10.01 2.51 2.29
C PRO A 8 9.04 2.39 1.11
N ILE A 9 7.83 1.93 1.40
CA ILE A 9 6.70 2.00 0.46
C ILE A 9 6.11 3.40 0.57
N ILE A 10 6.03 4.12 -0.54
CA ILE A 10 5.38 5.42 -0.61
C ILE A 10 3.95 5.23 -1.12
N VAL A 11 2.96 5.56 -0.30
CA VAL A 11 1.54 5.55 -0.67
C VAL A 11 1.10 6.98 -0.96
N ASN A 12 0.86 7.30 -2.23
CA ASN A 12 0.26 8.57 -2.62
C ASN A 12 -1.26 8.44 -2.61
N VAL A 13 -1.92 9.23 -1.78
CA VAL A 13 -3.36 9.34 -1.73
C VAL A 13 -3.77 10.60 -2.48
N TYR A 14 -4.66 10.45 -3.46
CA TYR A 14 -5.30 11.55 -4.16
C TYR A 14 -6.72 11.70 -3.60
N PRO A 15 -6.97 12.69 -2.73
CA PRO A 15 -8.29 12.87 -2.10
C PRO A 15 -9.39 13.18 -3.12
N GLY A 16 -10.63 12.91 -2.75
CA GLY A 16 -11.81 13.18 -3.55
C GLY A 16 -12.93 12.15 -3.41
N ALA A 17 -12.61 10.95 -2.87
CA ALA A 17 -13.58 9.92 -2.53
C ALA A 17 -12.94 8.83 -1.66
N ASP A 18 -13.77 8.11 -0.91
CA ASP A 18 -13.34 6.88 -0.23
C ASP A 18 -12.76 5.88 -1.24
N THR A 19 -11.73 5.14 -0.82
CA THR A 19 -11.05 4.21 -1.72
C THR A 19 -10.40 3.06 -0.96
N THR A 20 -10.28 1.92 -1.64
CA THR A 20 -9.55 0.76 -1.13
C THR A 20 -8.53 0.26 -2.13
N PHE A 21 -7.38 -0.19 -1.65
CA PHE A 21 -6.33 -0.82 -2.44
C PHE A 21 -5.78 -2.05 -1.72
N SER A 22 -5.59 -3.16 -2.44
CA SER A 22 -4.97 -4.37 -1.90
C SER A 22 -3.49 -4.43 -2.27
N LEU A 23 -2.62 -4.19 -1.31
CA LEU A 23 -1.18 -4.36 -1.43
C LEU A 23 -0.81 -5.85 -1.35
N TYR A 24 -0.39 -6.40 -2.49
CA TYR A 24 0.15 -7.75 -2.62
C TYR A 24 1.67 -7.75 -2.49
N GLN A 25 2.22 -8.72 -1.76
CA GLN A 25 3.66 -8.90 -1.57
C GLN A 25 4.02 -10.39 -1.54
N ASP A 26 5.00 -10.80 -2.34
CA ASP A 26 5.63 -12.12 -2.31
C ASP A 26 7.16 -11.98 -2.33
N SER A 27 7.91 -13.05 -2.63
CA SER A 27 9.36 -12.99 -2.65
C SER A 27 9.95 -12.29 -3.88
N GLY A 28 9.17 -12.14 -4.96
CA GLY A 28 9.61 -11.52 -6.22
C GLY A 28 10.68 -12.29 -6.99
N ASP A 29 11.10 -13.47 -6.53
CA ASP A 29 12.22 -14.25 -7.07
C ASP A 29 11.87 -15.73 -7.36
N GLY A 30 10.60 -16.10 -7.33
CA GLY A 30 10.15 -17.47 -7.62
C GLY A 30 8.63 -17.66 -7.59
N TYR A 31 8.21 -18.94 -7.57
CA TYR A 31 6.80 -19.35 -7.68
C TYR A 31 6.16 -19.76 -6.34
N ALA A 32 6.74 -19.39 -5.21
CA ALA A 32 6.21 -19.76 -3.90
C ALA A 32 4.78 -19.22 -3.65
N PHE A 33 4.37 -18.17 -4.38
CA PHE A 33 3.00 -17.66 -4.34
C PHE A 33 1.94 -18.69 -4.77
N GLU A 34 2.28 -19.63 -5.67
CA GLU A 34 1.37 -20.71 -6.10
C GLU A 34 1.02 -21.65 -4.95
N GLN A 35 1.94 -21.78 -3.99
CA GLN A 35 1.77 -22.54 -2.76
C GLN A 35 1.19 -21.67 -1.63
N GLY A 36 0.79 -20.44 -1.95
CA GLY A 36 0.18 -19.50 -1.02
C GLY A 36 1.16 -18.59 -0.27
N ASP A 37 2.46 -18.60 -0.62
CA ASP A 37 3.48 -17.78 0.03
C ASP A 37 3.46 -16.32 -0.45
N TYR A 38 2.44 -15.60 -0.03
CA TYR A 38 2.25 -14.18 -0.26
C TYR A 38 1.44 -13.53 0.87
N SER A 39 1.54 -12.21 0.97
CA SER A 39 0.82 -11.39 1.93
C SER A 39 -0.09 -10.40 1.20
N LEU A 40 -1.27 -10.15 1.76
CA LEU A 40 -2.22 -9.15 1.30
C LEU A 40 -2.54 -8.19 2.44
N SER A 41 -2.34 -6.90 2.21
CA SER A 41 -2.77 -5.83 3.11
C SER A 41 -3.75 -4.90 2.41
N LEU A 42 -4.89 -4.65 3.03
CA LEU A 42 -5.87 -3.67 2.58
C LEU A 42 -5.48 -2.28 3.09
N LEU A 43 -5.27 -1.35 2.16
CA LEU A 43 -5.21 0.08 2.39
C LEU A 43 -6.60 0.64 2.17
N ALA A 44 -7.20 1.23 3.20
CA ALA A 44 -8.53 1.86 3.12
C ALA A 44 -8.41 3.34 3.44
N TRP A 45 -8.72 4.19 2.46
CA TRP A 45 -8.80 5.63 2.59
C TRP A 45 -10.22 6.03 2.97
N ASP A 46 -10.34 6.76 4.07
CA ASP A 46 -11.54 7.48 4.49
C ASP A 46 -11.32 8.95 4.16
N ASP A 47 -12.00 9.42 3.11
CA ASP A 47 -11.80 10.75 2.53
C ASP A 47 -12.31 11.83 3.47
N SER A 48 -13.45 11.58 4.10
CA SER A 48 -14.05 12.50 5.07
C SER A 48 -13.13 12.76 6.27
N LYS A 49 -12.36 11.76 6.69
CA LYS A 49 -11.43 11.87 7.83
C LYS A 49 -10.00 12.18 7.40
N GLN A 50 -9.72 12.16 6.10
CA GLN A 50 -8.38 12.17 5.52
C GLN A 50 -7.42 11.18 6.20
N LYS A 51 -7.87 9.94 6.37
CA LYS A 51 -7.10 8.89 7.07
C LYS A 51 -6.98 7.63 6.23
N LEU A 52 -5.74 7.17 6.09
CA LEU A 52 -5.43 5.85 5.55
C LEU A 52 -5.35 4.82 6.69
N LYS A 53 -6.07 3.71 6.56
CA LYS A 53 -6.01 2.56 7.46
C LYS A 53 -5.35 1.40 6.74
N LEU A 54 -4.43 0.73 7.42
CA LEU A 54 -3.82 -0.51 6.97
C LEU A 54 -4.46 -1.68 7.72
N LYS A 55 -4.94 -2.69 7.00
CA LYS A 55 -5.46 -3.93 7.57
C LYS A 55 -4.77 -5.12 6.91
N ALA A 56 -4.17 -6.00 7.70
CA ALA A 56 -3.68 -7.27 7.19
C ALA A 56 -4.87 -8.19 6.84
N VAL A 57 -4.92 -8.67 5.60
CA VAL A 57 -5.94 -9.60 5.10
C VAL A 57 -5.40 -11.02 5.06
N LYS A 58 -4.17 -11.19 4.56
CA LYS A 58 -3.42 -12.45 4.60
C LYS A 58 -1.96 -12.17 4.93
N LYS A 59 -1.37 -13.02 5.75
CA LYS A 59 0.06 -12.95 6.10
C LYS A 59 0.67 -14.33 5.92
N SER A 60 1.50 -14.50 4.89
CA SER A 60 2.41 -15.64 4.78
C SER A 60 3.79 -15.30 5.33
N ARG A 61 4.29 -14.11 4.98
CA ARG A 61 5.55 -13.55 5.51
C ARG A 61 5.34 -12.17 6.11
N ILE A 62 6.20 -11.83 7.05
CA ILE A 62 6.29 -10.49 7.63
C ILE A 62 7.25 -9.66 6.77
N TYR A 63 6.72 -8.64 6.11
CA TYR A 63 7.52 -7.62 5.41
C TYR A 63 7.64 -6.39 6.32
N ASN A 64 8.79 -6.22 6.97
CA ASN A 64 9.06 -5.09 7.86
C ASN A 64 9.44 -3.82 7.08
N ARG A 65 8.59 -3.40 6.13
CA ARG A 65 8.82 -2.18 5.34
C ARG A 65 8.11 -1.00 5.97
N GLU A 66 8.83 0.10 6.12
CA GLU A 66 8.23 1.39 6.50
C GLU A 66 7.22 1.81 5.41
N ILE A 67 6.02 2.23 5.82
CA ILE A 67 5.02 2.81 4.92
C ILE A 67 4.96 4.31 5.18
N LYS A 68 5.30 5.11 4.15
CA LYS A 68 5.15 6.56 4.17
C LYS A 68 3.93 6.95 3.37
N VAL A 69 3.01 7.66 4.00
CA VAL A 69 1.78 8.14 3.36
C VAL A 69 1.96 9.59 2.97
N ASN A 70 1.71 9.90 1.70
CA ASN A 70 1.69 11.25 1.17
C ASN A 70 0.27 11.56 0.68
N VAL A 71 -0.38 12.53 1.31
CA VAL A 71 -1.70 13.01 0.86
C VAL A 71 -1.48 14.16 -0.10
N VAL A 72 -1.76 13.92 -1.37
CA VAL A 72 -1.57 14.89 -2.44
C VAL A 72 -2.60 16.01 -2.28
N LYS A 73 -2.13 17.22 -2.02
CA LYS A 73 -2.99 18.41 -2.02
C LYS A 73 -3.24 18.82 -3.46
N CYS A 74 -4.44 18.58 -3.97
CA CYS A 74 -4.89 19.24 -5.18
C CYS A 74 -5.14 20.73 -4.85
N PHE A 75 -4.33 21.61 -5.42
CA PHE A 75 -4.70 23.01 -5.49
C PHE A 75 -5.87 23.13 -6.46
N PRO A 76 -6.98 23.79 -6.10
CA PRO A 76 -8.02 24.06 -7.08
C PRO A 76 -7.39 24.86 -8.22
N THR A 77 -7.56 24.39 -9.45
CA THR A 77 -7.27 25.20 -10.64
C THR A 77 -8.13 26.45 -10.54
N LYS A 78 -7.47 27.62 -10.51
CA LYS A 78 -8.15 28.92 -10.47
C LYS A 78 -9.16 28.98 -11.64
N PRO A 79 -10.39 29.47 -11.42
CA PRO A 79 -11.40 29.57 -12.47
C PRO A 79 -10.93 30.46 -13.63
#